data_AF-A0A0F8XY85-F1
#
_entry.id   AF-A0A0F8XY85-F1
#
_cell.length_a   1.000
_cell.length_b   1.000
_cell.length_c   1.000
_cell.angle_alpha   90.00
_cell.angle_beta   90.00
_cell.angle_gamma   90.00
#
_symmetry.space_group_name_H-M   'P 1'
#
loop_
_entity.id
_entity.type
_entity.pdbx_description
1 polymer ?
#
loop_
_entity_poly.entity_id
_entity_poly.type
_entity_poly.pdbx_seq_one_letter_code
_entity_poly.pdbx_strand_id
1 'polypeptide(L)'
;ENWAALFDGLSGSLLSRTQGNVHTLFDIVRRLIKYGNISEKQTEFVWTLIQRIDNAKETQAKWDAEKAAAKPAPSGRVDFEGVLVSKKIVEGYYGNQLKGVVKTDQGWKVWLTIPAAISETEVGDRVALRATLEVSDDDNTFAFGKRPHARTL
;
A
#
# COMPACT_ATOMS: atom_id res chain seq x y z
N GLU A 1 -10.21 17.00 -23.87
CA GLU A 1 -9.98 15.56 -24.12
C GLU A 1 -10.44 14.76 -22.93
N ASN A 2 -11.17 13.67 -23.16
CA ASN A 2 -11.76 12.85 -22.11
C ASN A 2 -10.76 11.78 -21.66
N TRP A 3 -10.07 12.02 -20.55
CA TRP A 3 -9.10 11.09 -19.96
C TRP A 3 -9.75 9.91 -19.20
N ALA A 4 -11.08 9.82 -19.17
CA ALA A 4 -11.79 8.79 -18.41
C ALA A 4 -11.35 7.36 -18.74
N ALA A 5 -11.00 7.07 -20.00
CA ALA A 5 -10.55 5.75 -20.43
C ALA A 5 -9.21 5.29 -19.79
N LEU A 6 -8.35 6.23 -19.40
CA LEU A 6 -7.11 5.91 -18.68
C LEU A 6 -7.39 5.46 -17.24
N PHE A 7 -8.49 5.94 -16.67
CA PHE A 7 -8.87 5.70 -15.29
C PHE A 7 -9.83 4.52 -15.12
N ASP A 8 -10.43 4.05 -16.22
CA ASP A 8 -11.34 2.92 -16.22
C ASP A 8 -10.67 1.66 -15.64
N GLY A 9 -11.39 0.99 -14.75
CA GLY A 9 -10.90 -0.15 -13.97
C GLY A 9 -9.97 0.18 -12.79
N LEU A 10 -9.49 1.42 -12.65
CA LEU A 10 -8.69 1.81 -11.48
C LEU A 10 -9.60 2.16 -10.29
N SER A 11 -9.17 1.79 -9.08
CA SER A 11 -9.93 2.08 -7.86
C SER A 11 -9.05 2.62 -6.73
N GLY A 12 -9.72 3.20 -5.72
CA GLY A 12 -9.10 3.63 -4.47
C GLY A 12 -7.89 4.57 -4.65
N SER A 13 -6.80 4.25 -3.93
CA SER A 13 -5.59 5.07 -3.91
C SER A 13 -4.87 5.11 -5.27
N LEU A 14 -4.99 4.06 -6.08
CA LEU A 14 -4.33 3.99 -7.38
C LEU A 14 -5.02 4.90 -8.39
N LEU A 15 -6.35 4.97 -8.40
CA LEU A 15 -7.12 5.92 -9.20
C LEU A 15 -6.70 7.37 -8.89
N SER A 16 -6.74 7.76 -7.62
CA SER A 16 -6.38 9.11 -7.18
C SER A 16 -4.94 9.47 -7.56
N ARG A 17 -4.01 8.53 -7.37
CA ARG A 17 -2.59 8.71 -7.73
C ARG A 17 -2.40 8.88 -9.24
N THR A 18 -3.08 8.07 -10.06
CA THR A 18 -2.98 8.16 -11.53
C THR A 18 -3.58 9.46 -12.05
N GLN A 19 -4.72 9.91 -11.49
CA GLN A 19 -5.29 11.24 -11.80
C GLN A 19 -4.32 12.37 -11.48
N GLY A 20 -3.67 12.32 -10.31
CA GLY A 20 -2.63 13.28 -9.93
C GLY A 20 -1.46 13.28 -10.92
N ASN A 21 -0.97 12.10 -11.31
CA ASN A 21 0.10 11.97 -12.29
C ASN A 21 -0.27 12.59 -13.64
N VAL A 22 -1.47 12.32 -14.15
CA VAL A 22 -1.98 12.90 -15.41
C VAL A 22 -2.07 14.43 -15.31
N HIS A 23 -2.57 14.94 -14.19
CA HIS A 23 -2.65 16.38 -13.95
C HIS A 23 -1.27 17.05 -13.98
N THR A 24 -0.29 16.48 -13.27
CA THR A 24 1.08 16.99 -13.25
C THR A 24 1.76 16.92 -14.60
N LEU A 25 1.59 15.80 -15.33
CA LEU A 25 2.11 15.65 -16.69
C LEU A 25 1.59 16.76 -17.60
N PHE A 26 0.29 17.04 -17.53
CA PHE A 26 -0.33 18.06 -18.36
C PHE A 26 0.11 19.48 -18.01
N ASP A 27 0.34 19.78 -16.72
CA ASP A 27 0.92 21.07 -16.32
C ASP A 27 2.33 21.27 -16.92
N ILE A 28 3.18 20.24 -16.89
CA ILE A 28 4.52 20.30 -17.46
C ILE A 28 4.46 20.50 -18.98
N VAL A 29 3.61 19.74 -19.69
CA VAL A 29 3.44 19.87 -21.15
C VAL A 29 2.91 21.27 -21.52
N ARG A 30 1.95 21.81 -20.77
CA ARG A 30 1.45 23.17 -20.99
C ARG A 30 2.55 24.22 -20.84
N ARG A 31 3.43 24.08 -19.85
CA ARG A 31 4.58 24.99 -19.66
C ARG A 31 5.56 24.89 -20.82
N LEU A 32 5.84 23.67 -21.30
CA LEU A 32 6.68 23.45 -22.48
C LEU A 32 6.12 24.17 -23.70
N ILE A 33 4.82 24.03 -23.97
CA ILE A 33 4.15 24.70 -25.09
C ILE A 33 4.18 26.23 -24.92
N LYS A 34 3.92 26.73 -23.71
CA LYS A 34 3.82 28.17 -23.45
C LYS A 34 5.18 28.89 -23.49
N TYR A 35 6.22 28.28 -22.92
CA TYR A 35 7.52 28.93 -22.70
C TYR A 35 8.63 28.36 -23.59
N GLY A 36 8.37 27.27 -24.32
CA GLY A 36 9.32 26.66 -25.25
C GLY A 36 10.47 25.90 -24.59
N ASN A 37 10.45 25.70 -23.27
CA ASN A 37 11.49 24.96 -22.56
C ASN A 37 10.95 24.22 -21.32
N ILE A 38 11.63 23.12 -21.00
CA ILE A 38 11.59 22.41 -19.71
C ILE A 38 13.02 21.95 -19.39
N SER A 39 13.34 21.81 -18.11
CA SER A 39 14.65 21.30 -17.68
C SER A 39 14.79 19.79 -17.91
N GLU A 40 16.02 19.29 -17.98
CA GLU A 40 16.31 17.86 -18.12
C GLU A 40 15.66 17.01 -17.01
N LYS A 41 15.71 17.49 -15.76
CA LYS A 41 15.02 16.85 -14.62
C LYS A 41 13.50 16.76 -14.82
N GLN A 42 12.89 17.75 -15.46
CA GLN A 42 11.47 17.70 -15.79
C GLN A 42 11.19 16.68 -16.89
N THR A 43 12.07 16.54 -17.88
CA THR A 43 11.98 15.50 -18.91
C THR A 43 12.05 14.10 -18.31
N GLU A 44 13.01 13.84 -17.44
CA GLU A 44 13.13 12.56 -16.71
C GLU A 44 11.88 12.28 -15.85
N PHE A 45 11.38 13.32 -15.19
CA PHE A 45 10.19 13.19 -14.36
C PHE A 45 8.94 12.90 -15.21
N VAL A 46 8.79 13.53 -16.38
CA VAL A 46 7.73 13.23 -17.35
C VAL A 46 7.75 11.76 -17.75
N TRP A 47 8.93 11.21 -18.07
CA TRP A 47 9.06 9.79 -18.40
C TRP A 47 8.58 8.90 -17.25
N THR A 48 8.96 9.25 -16.02
CA THR A 48 8.52 8.54 -14.81
C THR A 48 7.00 8.61 -14.64
N LEU A 49 6.36 9.75 -14.93
CA LEU A 49 4.90 9.89 -14.84
C LEU A 49 4.19 9.03 -15.87
N ILE A 50 4.67 9.01 -17.12
CA ILE A 50 4.12 8.17 -18.20
C ILE A 50 4.18 6.70 -17.79
N GLN A 51 5.34 6.22 -17.34
CA GLN A 51 5.51 4.85 -16.87
C GLN A 51 4.55 4.49 -15.72
N ARG A 52 4.31 5.41 -14.78
CA ARG A 52 3.35 5.16 -13.70
C ARG A 52 1.91 5.07 -14.19
N ILE A 53 1.54 5.86 -15.19
CA ILE A 53 0.20 5.87 -15.78
C ILE A 53 -0.03 4.58 -16.58
N ASP A 54 0.92 4.19 -17.42
CA ASP A 54 0.82 2.99 -18.26
C ASP A 54 0.73 1.72 -17.42
N ASN A 55 1.56 1.60 -16.39
CA ASN A 55 1.59 0.43 -15.51
C ASN A 55 0.44 0.39 -14.49
N ALA A 56 -0.43 1.42 -14.44
CA ALA A 56 -1.47 1.51 -13.42
C ALA A 56 -2.47 0.35 -13.53
N LYS A 57 -2.90 0.00 -14.74
CA LYS A 57 -3.87 -1.10 -14.94
C LYS A 57 -3.29 -2.46 -14.58
N GLU A 58 -2.04 -2.71 -14.94
CA GLU A 58 -1.34 -3.94 -14.53
C GLU A 58 -1.17 -4.02 -13.02
N THR A 59 -0.86 -2.89 -12.38
CA THR A 59 -0.74 -2.80 -10.92
C THR A 59 -2.08 -3.11 -10.25
N GLN A 60 -3.17 -2.53 -10.76
CA GLN A 60 -4.52 -2.80 -10.28
C GLN A 60 -4.88 -4.27 -10.44
N ALA A 61 -4.65 -4.85 -11.62
CA ALA A 61 -4.94 -6.26 -11.89
C ALA A 61 -4.16 -7.20 -10.95
N LYS A 62 -2.89 -6.88 -10.64
CA LYS A 62 -2.10 -7.62 -9.65
C LYS A 62 -2.71 -7.50 -8.25
N TRP A 63 -3.13 -6.31 -7.85
CA TRP A 63 -3.76 -6.10 -6.53
C TRP A 63 -5.10 -6.82 -6.40
N ASP A 64 -5.91 -6.79 -7.46
CA ASP A 64 -7.20 -7.47 -7.49
C ASP A 64 -7.03 -8.98 -7.50
N ALA A 65 -6.06 -9.51 -8.25
CA ALA A 65 -5.72 -10.93 -8.24
C ALA A 65 -5.21 -11.38 -6.87
N GLU A 66 -4.34 -10.60 -6.23
CA GLU A 66 -3.88 -10.88 -4.86
C GLU A 66 -5.03 -10.87 -3.86
N LYS A 67 -5.95 -9.92 -3.98
CA LYS A 67 -7.12 -9.83 -3.10
C LYS A 67 -8.11 -10.97 -3.33
N ALA A 68 -8.35 -11.33 -4.58
CA ALA A 68 -9.24 -12.45 -4.94
C ALA A 68 -8.67 -13.81 -4.49
N ALA A 69 -7.34 -13.97 -4.48
CA ALA A 69 -6.68 -15.19 -4.00
C ALA A 69 -6.56 -15.26 -2.47
N ALA A 70 -6.72 -14.13 -1.76
CA ALA A 70 -6.59 -14.08 -0.31
C ALA A 70 -7.76 -14.76 0.38
N LYS A 71 -7.47 -15.59 1.38
CA LYS A 71 -8.50 -16.15 2.25
C LYS A 71 -9.07 -15.05 3.16
N PRO A 72 -10.32 -15.18 3.65
CA PRO A 72 -10.85 -14.28 4.66
C PRO A 72 -9.95 -14.26 5.91
N ALA A 73 -9.78 -13.07 6.49
CA ALA A 73 -9.03 -12.91 7.72
C ALA A 73 -9.79 -13.55 8.89
N PRO A 74 -9.12 -14.31 9.76
CA PRO A 74 -9.77 -14.91 10.92
C PRO A 74 -10.06 -13.87 12.00
N SER A 75 -11.07 -14.12 12.84
CA SER A 75 -11.41 -13.31 14.01
C SER A 75 -10.95 -13.97 15.31
N GLY A 76 -10.71 -13.17 16.34
CA GLY A 76 -10.30 -13.66 17.66
C GLY A 76 -8.78 -13.80 17.82
N ARG A 77 -8.34 -14.54 18.85
CA ARG A 77 -6.90 -14.66 19.20
C ARG A 77 -6.24 -15.75 18.36
N VAL A 78 -5.32 -15.36 17.47
CA VAL A 78 -4.73 -16.25 16.45
C VAL A 78 -3.21 -16.11 16.43
N ASP A 79 -2.55 -17.24 16.13
CA ASP A 79 -1.14 -17.30 15.77
C ASP A 79 -1.00 -17.28 14.25
N PHE A 80 -0.14 -16.41 13.74
CA PHE A 80 0.08 -16.31 12.30
C PHE A 80 1.53 -15.95 11.98
N GLU A 81 1.92 -16.34 10.77
CA GLU A 81 3.19 -15.97 10.16
C GLU A 81 2.93 -15.19 8.89
N GLY A 82 3.87 -14.30 8.56
CA GLY A 82 3.79 -13.54 7.34
C GLY A 82 4.99 -12.64 7.12
N VAL A 83 4.90 -11.82 6.07
CA VAL A 83 5.90 -10.85 5.68
C VAL A 83 5.45 -9.45 6.08
N LEU A 84 6.34 -8.67 6.68
CA LEU A 84 6.08 -7.26 6.97
C LEU A 84 6.08 -6.46 5.65
N VAL A 85 4.91 -5.96 5.23
CA VAL A 85 4.76 -5.22 3.96
C VAL A 85 4.76 -3.70 4.13
N SER A 86 4.56 -3.21 5.35
CA SER A 86 4.74 -1.80 5.66
C SER A 86 5.10 -1.60 7.12
N LYS A 87 5.88 -0.55 7.39
CA LYS A 87 6.32 -0.15 8.72
C LYS A 87 6.31 1.37 8.77
N LYS A 88 5.60 1.95 9.73
CA LYS A 88 5.51 3.41 9.90
C LYS A 88 5.38 3.79 11.37
N ILE A 89 5.96 4.93 11.72
CA ILE A 89 5.72 5.56 13.02
C ILE A 89 4.40 6.32 12.93
N VAL A 90 3.52 6.07 13.89
CA VAL A 90 2.23 6.76 14.03
C VAL A 90 2.26 7.49 15.36
N GLU A 91 2.09 8.80 15.33
CA GLU A 91 1.94 9.61 16.53
C GLU A 91 0.63 9.26 17.23
N GLY A 92 0.73 8.93 18.51
CA GLY A 92 -0.40 8.64 19.37
C GLY A 92 -0.45 9.58 20.57
N TYR A 93 -1.57 9.56 21.28
CA TYR A 93 -1.79 10.38 22.47
C TYR A 93 -0.73 10.17 23.57
N TYR A 94 -0.14 8.97 23.63
CA TYR A 94 0.90 8.59 24.60
C TYR A 94 2.31 8.51 23.97
N GLY A 95 2.50 9.14 22.81
CA GLY A 95 3.76 9.13 22.07
C GLY A 95 3.74 8.24 20.82
N ASN A 96 4.92 8.08 20.23
CA ASN A 96 5.10 7.43 18.94
C ASN A 96 4.91 5.91 19.04
N GLN A 97 4.08 5.36 18.15
CA GLN A 97 3.86 3.93 18.04
C GLN A 97 4.34 3.42 16.68
N LEU A 98 5.15 2.36 16.70
CA LEU A 98 5.54 1.67 15.49
C LEU A 98 4.39 0.76 15.05
N LYS A 99 3.83 1.01 13.87
CA LYS A 99 2.74 0.20 13.30
C LYS A 99 3.13 -0.33 11.93
N GLY A 100 2.52 -1.44 11.55
CA GLY A 100 2.80 -2.07 10.28
C GLY A 100 1.67 -2.95 9.78
N VAL A 101 1.81 -3.36 8.52
CA VAL A 101 0.96 -4.39 7.91
C VAL A 101 1.79 -5.65 7.74
N VAL A 102 1.26 -6.77 8.19
CA VAL A 102 1.80 -8.10 7.89
C VAL A 102 0.88 -8.79 6.89
N LYS A 103 1.44 -9.30 5.79
CA LYS A 103 0.75 -10.13 4.81
C LYS A 103 1.07 -11.60 5.11
N THR A 104 0.06 -12.40 5.37
CA THR A 104 0.25 -13.83 5.67
C THR A 104 0.42 -14.65 4.40
N ASP A 105 0.92 -15.88 4.54
CA ASP A 105 1.00 -16.84 3.43
C ASP A 105 -0.38 -17.19 2.86
N GLN A 106 -1.44 -16.98 3.65
CA GLN A 106 -2.84 -17.19 3.23
C GLN A 106 -3.42 -15.97 2.49
N GLY A 107 -2.63 -14.92 2.29
CA GLY A 107 -2.97 -13.74 1.49
C GLY A 107 -3.68 -12.62 2.27
N TRP A 108 -4.31 -12.90 3.41
CA TRP A 108 -4.91 -11.87 4.24
C TRP A 108 -3.86 -11.02 4.94
N LYS A 109 -4.26 -9.78 5.26
CA LYS A 109 -3.39 -8.74 5.81
C LYS A 109 -3.87 -8.33 7.19
N VAL A 110 -2.93 -7.96 8.07
CA VAL A 110 -3.24 -7.45 9.40
C VAL A 110 -2.48 -6.16 9.69
N TRP A 111 -3.22 -5.13 10.13
CA TRP A 111 -2.67 -3.89 10.67
C TRP A 111 -2.52 -3.99 12.18
N LEU A 112 -1.31 -3.84 12.70
CA LEU A 112 -1.04 -3.94 14.14
C LEU A 112 0.12 -3.05 14.57
N THR A 113 0.24 -2.86 15.89
CA THR A 113 1.43 -2.25 16.50
C THR A 113 2.56 -3.26 16.53
N ILE A 114 3.74 -2.92 16.01
CA ILE A 114 4.88 -3.82 16.00
C ILE A 114 5.40 -3.98 17.44
N PRO A 115 5.44 -5.22 17.99
CA PRO A 115 6.02 -5.46 19.31
C PRO A 115 7.50 -5.07 19.35
N ALA A 116 7.98 -4.59 20.51
CA ALA A 116 9.38 -4.22 20.69
C ALA A 116 10.38 -5.35 20.36
N ALA A 117 9.99 -6.61 20.61
CA ALA A 117 10.82 -7.77 20.29
C ALA A 117 11.14 -7.94 18.79
N ILE A 118 10.34 -7.34 17.89
CA ILE A 118 10.56 -7.36 16.45
C ILE A 118 10.59 -5.94 15.88
N SER A 119 10.94 -4.94 16.70
CA SER A 119 10.96 -3.55 16.23
C SER A 119 12.08 -3.27 15.23
N GLU A 120 13.13 -4.08 15.21
CA GLU A 120 14.27 -3.95 14.28
C GLU A 120 13.97 -4.54 12.90
N THR A 121 13.00 -5.44 12.80
CA THR A 121 12.59 -6.11 11.56
C THR A 121 12.23 -5.13 10.44
N GLU A 122 12.71 -5.38 9.23
CA GLU A 122 12.52 -4.53 8.06
C GLU A 122 11.35 -4.97 7.18
N VAL A 123 10.94 -4.10 6.25
CA VAL A 123 9.93 -4.44 5.26
C VAL A 123 10.51 -5.50 4.34
N GLY A 124 9.82 -6.64 4.20
CA GLY A 124 10.29 -7.81 3.47
C GLY A 124 10.68 -8.99 4.37
N ASP A 125 10.92 -8.75 5.66
CA ASP A 125 11.27 -9.81 6.60
C ASP A 125 10.04 -10.63 7.03
N ARG A 126 10.31 -11.90 7.37
CA ARG A 126 9.31 -12.84 7.87
C ARG A 126 9.18 -12.74 9.39
N VAL A 127 7.95 -12.74 9.88
CA VAL A 127 7.62 -12.59 11.31
C VAL A 127 6.59 -13.63 11.75
N ALA A 128 6.71 -14.09 12.99
CA ALA A 128 5.69 -14.87 13.69
C ALA A 128 5.08 -14.04 14.82
N LEU A 129 3.75 -13.94 14.84
CA LEU A 129 3.01 -13.11 15.78
C LEU A 129 1.78 -13.83 16.32
N ARG A 130 1.41 -13.47 17.56
CA ARG A 130 0.13 -13.79 18.18
C ARG A 130 -0.61 -12.50 18.45
N ALA A 131 -1.82 -12.33 17.92
CA ALA A 131 -2.65 -11.15 18.19
C ALA A 131 -4.14 -11.51 18.23
N THR A 132 -4.94 -10.62 18.84
CA THR A 132 -6.40 -10.67 18.69
C THR A 132 -6.79 -9.90 17.44
N LEU A 133 -7.41 -10.57 16.49
CA LEU A 133 -7.80 -10.03 15.19
C LEU A 133 -9.28 -9.64 15.17
N GLU A 134 -9.54 -8.48 14.61
CA GLU A 134 -10.87 -7.95 14.30
C GLU A 134 -10.92 -7.68 12.80
N VAL A 135 -11.79 -8.40 12.09
CA VAL A 135 -11.92 -8.28 10.64
C VAL A 135 -12.46 -6.89 10.30
N SER A 136 -11.96 -6.29 9.21
CA SER A 136 -12.42 -4.98 8.76
C SER A 136 -13.82 -5.07 8.17
N ASP A 137 -14.66 -4.07 8.44
CA ASP A 137 -16.02 -3.99 7.88
C ASP A 137 -15.99 -3.83 6.35
N ASP A 138 -15.01 -3.10 5.82
CA ASP A 138 -14.86 -2.83 4.38
C ASP A 138 -14.09 -3.91 3.58
N ASP A 139 -13.33 -4.77 4.25
CA ASP A 139 -12.46 -5.76 3.59
C ASP A 139 -12.31 -7.04 4.43
N ASN A 140 -12.97 -8.12 4.01
CA ASN A 140 -12.94 -9.40 4.70
C ASN A 140 -11.57 -10.10 4.67
N THR A 141 -10.62 -9.63 3.85
CA THR A 141 -9.23 -10.12 3.78
C THR A 141 -8.29 -9.27 4.64
N PHE A 142 -8.81 -8.27 5.34
CA PHE A 142 -8.05 -7.37 6.21
C PHE A 142 -8.53 -7.46 7.64
N ALA A 143 -7.60 -7.41 8.59
CA ALA A 143 -7.91 -7.37 10.02
C ALA A 143 -7.09 -6.32 10.77
N PHE A 144 -7.62 -5.85 11.88
CA PHE A 144 -6.93 -5.04 12.86
C PHE A 144 -6.47 -5.92 14.03
N GLY A 145 -5.17 -5.92 14.29
CA GLY A 145 -4.55 -6.68 15.36
C GLY A 145 -4.44 -5.88 16.65
N LYS A 146 -4.99 -6.43 17.73
CA LYS A 146 -4.90 -5.92 19.11
C LYS A 146 -3.96 -6.82 19.93
N ARG A 147 -3.20 -6.18 20.84
CA ARG A 147 -2.25 -6.83 21.76
C ARG A 147 -1.34 -7.86 21.05
N PRO A 148 -0.55 -7.44 20.06
CA PRO A 148 0.35 -8.34 19.36
C PRO A 148 1.54 -8.72 20.25
N HIS A 149 1.92 -9.99 20.17
CA HIS A 149 3.08 -10.56 20.83
C HIS A 149 3.94 -11.26 19.79
N ALA A 150 5.24 -10.96 19.79
CA ALA A 150 6.19 -11.69 18.96
C ALA A 150 6.29 -13.14 19.42
N ARG A 151 6.42 -14.04 18.45
CA ARG A 151 6.76 -15.44 18.67
C ARG A 151 8.12 -15.71 18.06
N THR A 152 8.83 -16.65 18.65
CA THR A 152 10.01 -17.24 18.03
C THR A 152 9.54 -18.06 16.82
N LEU A 153 10.20 -17.86 15.69
CA LEU A 153 10.05 -18.68 14.48
C LEU A 153 10.61 -20.08 14.69
#